data_AF-A0AAJ1K8Z9-F1
#
_entry.id   AF-A0AAJ1K8Z9-F1
#
_cell.length_a   1.000
_cell.length_b   1.000
_cell.length_c   1.000
_cell.angle_alpha   90.00
_cell.angle_beta   90.00
_cell.angle_gamma   90.00
#
_symmetry.space_group_name_H-M   'P 1'
#
loop_
_entity.id
_entity.type
_entity.pdbx_description
1 polymer ?
#
loop_
_entity_poly.entity_id
_entity_poly.type
_entity_poly.pdbx_seq_one_letter_code
_entity_poly.pdbx_strand_id
1 'polypeptide(L)' 'MYLELADQHGHIVGQIFFSDFDRKMTVTLFEYEVSVEVVEWMIATAKIRLPPTNPTLG' A
#
# COMPACT_ATOMS: atom_id res chain seq x y z
N MET A 1 3.32 7.31 4.47
CA MET A 1 2.46 7.32 3.26
C MET A 1 1.25 6.40 3.46
N TYR A 2 0.11 6.71 2.84
CA TYR A 2 -1.16 5.98 3.00
C TYR A 2 -1.85 5.74 1.65
N LEU A 3 -2.41 4.55 1.43
CA LEU A 3 -3.19 4.16 0.25
C LEU A 3 -4.40 3.32 0.68
N GLU A 4 -5.58 3.67 0.21
CA GLU A 4 -6.81 2.88 0.34
C GLU A 4 -7.24 2.35 -1.02
N LEU A 5 -7.77 1.13 -1.02
CA LEU A 5 -8.48 0.57 -2.15
C LEU A 5 -9.94 0.40 -1.76
N ALA A 6 -10.83 0.97 -2.59
CA ALA A 6 -12.26 0.77 -2.49
C ALA A 6 -12.76 -0.14 -3.62
N ASP A 7 -13.79 -0.93 -3.35
CA ASP A 7 -14.52 -1.68 -4.37
C ASP A 7 -15.40 -0.76 -5.24
N GLN A 8 -16.14 -1.36 -6.17
CA GLN A 8 -17.09 -0.67 -7.04
C GLN A 8 -18.29 -0.04 -6.29
N HIS A 9 -18.52 -0.41 -5.03
CA HIS A 9 -19.59 0.10 -4.17
C HIS A 9 -19.08 1.16 -3.17
N GLY A 10 -17.77 1.43 -3.16
CA GLY A 10 -17.13 2.38 -2.24
C GLY A 10 -16.75 1.79 -0.89
N HIS A 11 -16.80 0.46 -0.71
CA HIS A 11 -16.31 -0.19 0.50
C HIS A 11 -14.79 -0.32 0.46
N ILE A 12 -14.13 0.02 1.57
CA ILE A 12 -12.67 -0.14 1.67
C ILE A 12 -12.35 -1.63 1.80
N VAL A 13 -11.72 -2.19 0.79
CA VAL A 13 -11.32 -3.61 0.75
C VAL A 13 -9.94 -3.82 1.37
N GLY A 14 -9.11 -2.77 1.37
CA GLY A 14 -7.81 -2.80 2.00
C GLY A 14 -7.13 -1.44 2.05
N GLN A 15 -6.13 -1.36 2.91
CA GLN A 15 -5.28 -0.19 3.07
C GLN A 15 -3.81 -0.59 3.19
N ILE A 16 -2.93 0.31 2.76
CA ILE A 16 -1.50 0.25 2.98
C ILE A 16 -1.07 1.48 3.75
N PHE A 17 -0.31 1.25 4.81
CA PHE A 17 0.40 2.27 5.54
C PHE A 17 1.91 2.01 5.43
N PHE A 18 2.66 3.04 5.04
CA PHE A 18 4.11 3.04 5.13
C PHE A 18 4.55 4.04 6.20
N SER A 19 5.34 3.54 7.15
CA SER A 19 5.94 4.33 8.22
C SER A 19 7.36 4.74 7.83
N ASP A 20 7.61 6.05 7.76
CA ASP A 20 8.95 6.58 7.48
C ASP A 20 9.91 6.39 8.68
N PHE A 21 9.37 6.18 9.88
CA PHE A 21 10.15 6.03 11.11
C PHE A 21 10.89 4.67 11.17
N ASP A 22 10.17 3.58 10.91
CA ASP A 22 10.71 2.21 10.97
C ASP A 22 10.87 1.57 9.59
N ARG A 23 10.53 2.30 8.52
CA ARG A 23 10.55 1.86 7.12
C ARG A 23 9.74 0.60 6.84
N LYS A 24 8.70 0.35 7.64
CA LYS A 24 7.81 -0.80 7.46
C LYS A 24 6.57 -0.44 6.65
N MET A 25 6.13 -1.39 5.84
CA MET A 25 4.85 -1.36 5.15
C MET A 25 3.90 -2.33 5.84
N THR A 26 2.73 -1.83 6.22
CA THR A 26 1.64 -2.61 6.79
C THR A 26 0.50 -2.66 5.78
N VAL A 27 0.07 -3.88 5.43
CA VAL A 27 -1.11 -4.13 4.60
C VAL A 27 -2.22 -4.60 5.54
N THR A 28 -3.39 -3.98 5.45
CA THR A 28 -4.59 -4.41 6.17
C THR A 28 -5.68 -4.67 5.15
N LEU A 29 -6.25 -5.87 5.17
CA LEU A 29 -7.36 -6.28 4.31
C LEU A 29 -8.62 -6.33 5.18
N PHE A 30 -9.71 -5.76 4.67
CA PHE A 30 -10.99 -5.72 5.38
C PHE A 30 -11.97 -6.78 4.86
N GLU A 31 -11.66 -7.38 3.71
CA GLU A 31 -12.40 -8.52 3.16
C GLU A 31 -11.57 -9.80 3.22
N TYR A 32 -12.26 -10.93 3.44
CA TYR A 32 -11.63 -12.23 3.59
C TYR A 32 -11.10 -12.81 2.27
N GLU A 33 -11.69 -12.41 1.14
CA GLU A 33 -11.44 -13.01 -0.18
C GLU A 33 -10.72 -12.05 -1.16
N VAL A 34 -9.93 -11.11 -0.65
CA VAL A 34 -9.10 -10.26 -1.53
C VAL A 34 -8.06 -11.15 -2.23
N SER A 35 -8.08 -11.13 -3.57
CA SER A 35 -7.16 -11.95 -4.37
C SER A 35 -5.71 -11.52 -4.17
N VAL A 36 -4.78 -12.47 -4.32
CA VAL A 36 -3.35 -12.20 -4.17
C VAL A 36 -2.86 -11.14 -5.17
N GLU A 37 -3.40 -11.15 -6.39
CA GLU A 37 -3.07 -10.19 -7.44
C GLU A 37 -3.45 -8.76 -7.04
N VAL A 38 -4.58 -8.59 -6.33
CA VAL A 38 -5.00 -7.29 -5.81
C VAL A 38 -4.02 -6.82 -4.72
N VAL A 39 -3.61 -7.71 -3.81
CA VAL A 39 -2.63 -7.38 -2.77
C VAL A 39 -1.29 -6.98 -3.38
N GLU A 40 -0.80 -7.73 -4.37
CA GLU A 40 0.44 -7.43 -5.10
C GLU A 40 0.35 -6.09 -5.82
N TRP A 41 -0.78 -5.82 -6.49
CA TRP A 41 -1.03 -4.55 -7.17
C TRP A 41 -1.05 -3.38 -6.18
N MET A 42 -1.69 -3.53 -5.01
CA MET A 42 -1.69 -2.49 -3.98
C MET A 42 -0.26 -2.19 -3.52
N ILE A 43 0.55 -3.21 -3.26
CA ILE A 43 1.96 -3.06 -2.86
C ILE A 43 2.78 -2.36 -3.95
N ALA A 44 2.62 -2.76 -5.22
CA ALA A 44 3.30 -2.12 -6.34
C ALA A 44 2.93 -0.64 -6.46
N THR A 45 1.63 -0.33 -6.36
CA THR A 45 1.10 1.03 -6.41
C THR A 45 1.61 1.87 -5.25
N ALA A 46 1.68 1.29 -4.05
CA ALA A 46 2.27 1.96 -2.90
C ALA A 46 3.76 2.28 -3.15
N LYS A 47 4.57 1.32 -3.60
CA LYS A 47 6.00 1.54 -3.85
C LYS A 47 6.29 2.68 -4.83
N ILE A 48 5.46 2.89 -5.85
CA ILE A 48 5.61 4.00 -6.81
C ILE A 48 5.47 5.37 -6.13
N ARG A 49 4.63 5.47 -5.09
CA ARG A 49 4.39 6.74 -4.37
C ARG A 49 5.39 7.00 -3.26
N LEU A 50 6.25 6.03 -2.93
CA LEU A 50 7.29 6.23 -1.94
C LEU A 50 8.39 7.12 -2.52
N PRO A 51 9.00 8.00 -1.70
CA PRO A 51 10.17 8.74 -2.14
C PRO A 51 11.27 7.74 -2.54
N PRO A 52 12.06 8.06 -3.58
CA PRO A 52 13.14 7.19 -4.02
C PRO A 52 14.04 6.83 -2.83
N THR A 53 14.30 5.54 -2.68
CA THR A 53 15.12 4.96 -1.61
C THR A 53 16.58 5.37 -1.70
N ASN A 54 16.99 6.01 -2.79
CA ASN A 54 18.36 6.45 -3.00
C ASN A 54 18.54 7.80 -2.31
N PRO A 55 19.35 7.90 -1.24
CA PRO A 55 19.86 9.20 -0.85
C PRO A 55 20.66 9.69 -2.05
N THR A 56 20.22 10.78 -2.66
CA THR A 56 21.16 11.61 -3.43
C THR A 56 22.29 11.95 -2.48
N LEU A 57 23.40 11.19 -2.59
CA LEU A 57 24.71 11.58 -2.08
C LEU A 57 25.04 12.89 -2.81
N GLY A 58 24.68 13.99 -2.16
CA GLY A 58 25.23 15.31 -2.43
C GLY A 58 26.54 15.49 -1.68
#